data_AF-A0A7G3ANE3-F1
#
_entry.id   AF-A0A7G3ANE3-F1
#
_cell.length_a   1.000
_cell.length_b   1.000
_cell.length_c   1.000
_cell.angle_alpha   90.00
_cell.angle_beta   90.00
_cell.angle_gamma   90.00
#
_symmetry.space_group_name_H-M   'P 1'
#
loop_
_entity.id
_entity.type
_entity.pdbx_description
1 polymer ?
#
loop_
_entity_poly.entity_id
_entity_poly.type
_entity_poly.pdbx_seq_one_letter_code
_entity_poly.pdbx_strand_id
1 'polypeptide(L)'
;MLRPRVFFIKSGLSLFLAGIGRIDYVTGMQPIRLFVYASLKLPMLVCETEKAEEIYTDLLPTDALQVPQNTIERSSPWTGLKCAKELNLMGNYSSLTVADIVFGSIGWIGVNGNKDHEISLRVWSPDAQGVSLRQPALLEEGFRLRGKRIRDSVAHKIGKAFIKQ
;
A
#
# COMPACT_ATOMS: atom_id res chain seq x y z
N MET A 1 7.13 -17.82 -3.10
CA MET A 1 5.78 -17.58 -2.55
C MET A 1 5.67 -16.13 -2.09
N LEU A 2 4.63 -15.43 -2.54
CA LEU A 2 4.40 -14.02 -2.24
C LEU A 2 3.72 -13.91 -0.85
N ARG A 3 4.36 -13.21 0.10
CA ARG A 3 3.86 -13.06 1.47
C ARG A 3 3.44 -11.61 1.67
N PRO A 4 2.18 -11.32 2.05
CA PRO A 4 1.76 -9.94 2.20
C PRO A 4 2.45 -9.29 3.39
N ARG A 5 2.88 -8.05 3.21
CA ARG A 5 3.19 -7.14 4.32
C ARG A 5 1.92 -6.40 4.68
N VAL A 6 1.56 -6.39 5.96
CA VAL A 6 0.24 -5.90 6.40
C VAL A 6 0.39 -4.69 7.29
N PHE A 7 -0.28 -3.61 6.92
CA PHE A 7 -0.27 -2.33 7.64
C PHE A 7 -1.67 -1.99 8.12
N PHE A 8 -1.81 -1.63 9.40
CA PHE A 8 -3.04 -1.17 10.03
C PHE A 8 -3.00 0.35 10.10
N ILE A 9 -3.72 1.02 9.20
CA ILE A 9 -3.63 2.46 9.01
C ILE A 9 -4.94 3.16 9.36
N LYS A 10 -4.82 4.36 9.91
CA LYS A 10 -5.95 5.26 10.22
C LYS A 10 -6.06 6.32 9.12
N SER A 11 -7.22 6.97 9.06
CA SER A 11 -7.42 8.15 8.20
C SER A 11 -6.34 9.18 8.50
N GLY A 12 -5.84 9.86 7.46
CA GLY A 12 -4.73 10.82 7.55
C GLY A 12 -3.35 10.20 7.46
N LEU A 13 -3.20 8.88 7.27
CA LEU A 13 -1.90 8.23 7.03
C LEU A 13 -1.70 7.82 5.57
N SER A 14 -0.45 7.91 5.13
CA SER A 14 0.03 7.45 3.82
C SER A 14 0.93 6.23 3.96
N LEU A 15 0.83 5.29 3.03
CA LEU A 15 1.74 4.16 2.86
C LEU A 15 2.50 4.32 1.53
N PHE A 16 3.81 4.47 1.62
CA PHE A 16 4.73 4.41 0.49
C PHE A 16 5.14 2.97 0.19
N LEU A 17 5.04 2.59 -1.08
CA LEU A 17 5.64 1.40 -1.66
C LEU A 17 6.92 1.85 -2.36
N ALA A 18 8.01 1.87 -1.61
CA ALA A 18 9.26 2.51 -2.02
C ALA A 18 8.99 3.94 -2.55
N GLY A 19 9.84 4.48 -3.42
CA GLY A 19 9.60 5.77 -4.06
C GLY A 19 8.73 5.71 -5.33
N ILE A 20 8.06 4.57 -5.59
CA ILE A 20 7.35 4.27 -6.84
C ILE A 20 5.82 4.10 -6.66
N GLY A 21 5.30 4.26 -5.45
CA GLY A 21 3.87 4.24 -5.21
C GLY A 21 3.51 4.78 -3.84
N ARG A 22 2.35 5.41 -3.72
CA ARG A 22 1.80 5.90 -2.44
C ARG A 22 0.30 5.66 -2.40
N ILE A 23 -0.21 5.25 -1.24
CA ILE A 23 -1.65 5.21 -0.95
C ILE A 23 -1.91 6.07 0.27
N ASP A 24 -2.80 7.05 0.13
CA ASP A 24 -3.28 7.87 1.23
C ASP A 24 -4.65 7.35 1.67
N TYR A 25 -4.84 7.14 2.96
CA TYR A 25 -6.17 6.91 3.52
C TYR A 25 -6.77 8.25 3.93
N VAL A 26 -7.61 8.81 3.05
CA VAL A 26 -8.07 10.21 3.12
C VAL A 26 -9.14 10.39 4.18
N THR A 27 -10.27 9.70 4.04
CA THR A 27 -11.40 9.73 4.98
C THR A 27 -11.93 8.33 5.26
N GLY A 28 -12.25 8.09 6.53
CA GLY A 28 -13.04 6.96 6.98
C GLY A 28 -13.01 6.82 8.50
N MET A 29 -14.11 6.33 9.08
CA MET A 29 -14.30 6.34 10.53
C MET A 29 -13.48 5.27 11.26
N GLN A 30 -13.06 4.22 10.57
CA GLN A 30 -12.38 3.07 11.15
C GLN A 30 -11.01 2.87 10.51
N PRO A 31 -10.01 2.37 11.26
CA PRO A 31 -8.75 1.98 10.65
C PRO A 31 -8.96 0.81 9.67
N ILE A 32 -8.19 0.82 8.58
CA ILE A 32 -8.20 -0.24 7.57
C ILE A 32 -6.91 -1.06 7.63
N ARG A 33 -6.91 -2.22 6.97
CA ARG A 33 -5.69 -2.98 6.72
C ARG A 33 -5.34 -2.96 5.24
N LEU A 34 -4.09 -2.63 4.95
CA LEU A 34 -3.50 -2.74 3.62
C LEU A 34 -2.61 -3.98 3.57
N PHE A 35 -2.92 -4.89 2.65
CA PHE A 35 -2.18 -6.11 2.38
C PHE A 35 -1.32 -5.92 1.14
N VAL A 36 -0.03 -5.65 1.33
CA VAL A 36 0.89 -5.36 0.24
C VAL A 36 1.51 -6.64 -0.29
N TYR A 37 1.09 -7.00 -1.50
CA TYR A 37 1.58 -8.12 -2.28
C TYR A 37 2.60 -7.59 -3.31
N ALA A 38 3.85 -7.40 -2.85
CA ALA A 38 4.97 -6.97 -3.68
C ALA A 38 6.28 -7.60 -3.20
N SER A 39 7.39 -7.32 -3.91
CA SER A 39 8.72 -7.78 -3.50
C SER A 39 9.06 -7.31 -2.08
N LEU A 40 9.54 -8.23 -1.23
CA LEU A 40 10.01 -7.90 0.13
C LEU A 40 11.26 -7.01 0.14
N LYS A 41 11.94 -6.88 -1.00
CA LYS A 41 13.10 -5.99 -1.16
C LYS A 41 12.70 -4.51 -1.25
N LEU A 42 11.47 -4.21 -1.69
CA LEU A 42 11.00 -2.83 -1.79
C LEU A 42 10.71 -2.28 -0.39
N PRO A 43 11.32 -1.18 0.07
CA PRO A 43 11.00 -0.62 1.38
C PRO A 43 9.55 -0.16 1.47
N MET A 44 9.03 -0.13 2.68
CA MET A 44 7.69 0.40 2.99
C MET A 44 7.84 1.47 4.05
N LEU A 45 7.18 2.61 3.85
CA LEU A 45 7.21 3.71 4.80
C LEU A 45 5.78 4.18 5.06
N VAL A 46 5.46 4.44 6.33
CA VAL A 46 4.16 5.02 6.73
C VAL A 46 4.42 6.36 7.38
N CYS A 47 3.67 7.37 6.98
CA CYS A 47 3.75 8.72 7.55
C CYS A 47 2.38 9.39 7.59
N GLU A 48 2.32 10.56 8.22
CA GLU A 48 1.17 11.47 8.11
C GLU A 48 1.05 11.96 6.67
N THR A 49 -0.18 12.02 6.14
CA THR A 49 -0.45 12.40 4.75
C THR A 49 -0.03 13.85 4.48
N GLU A 50 -0.20 14.73 5.46
CA GLU A 50 0.17 16.14 5.37
C GLU A 50 1.68 16.34 5.17
N LYS A 51 2.50 15.42 5.68
CA LYS A 51 3.97 15.43 5.54
C LYS A 51 4.46 14.55 4.41
N ALA A 52 3.57 13.85 3.69
CA ALA A 52 3.97 12.83 2.74
C ALA A 52 4.80 13.41 1.58
N GLU A 53 4.54 14.64 1.16
CA GLU A 53 5.28 15.28 0.07
C GLU A 53 6.69 15.71 0.47
N GLU A 54 6.82 16.31 1.67
CA GLU A 54 8.11 16.66 2.28
C GLU A 54 8.96 15.41 2.50
N ILE A 55 8.39 14.38 3.15
CA ILE A 55 9.05 13.10 3.39
C ILE A 55 9.46 12.42 2.08
N TYR A 56 8.62 12.48 1.04
CA TYR A 56 8.98 11.92 -0.25
C TYR A 56 10.19 12.63 -0.85
N THR A 57 10.18 13.96 -0.86
CA THR A 57 11.27 14.77 -1.41
C THR A 57 12.59 14.50 -0.69
N ASP A 58 12.55 14.47 0.65
CA ASP A 58 13.74 14.28 1.49
C ASP A 58 14.30 12.86 1.41
N LEU A 59 13.43 11.86 1.31
CA LEU A 59 13.83 10.45 1.38
C LEU A 59 14.03 9.79 0.02
N LEU A 60 13.48 10.36 -1.07
CA LEU A 60 13.69 9.86 -2.43
C LEU A 60 15.17 9.65 -2.79
N PRO A 61 16.10 10.56 -2.42
CA PRO A 61 17.50 10.35 -2.74
C PRO A 61 18.24 9.35 -1.84
N THR A 62 17.56 8.79 -0.84
CA THR A 62 18.15 7.90 0.17
C THR A 62 17.71 6.45 -0.03
N ASP A 63 18.37 5.53 0.68
CA ASP A 63 17.98 4.12 0.70
C ASP A 63 16.62 3.84 1.38
N ALA A 64 16.01 4.85 2.02
CA ALA A 64 14.72 4.69 2.68
C ALA A 64 13.57 4.46 1.69
N LEU A 65 13.65 5.05 0.48
CA LEU A 65 12.71 4.78 -0.60
C LEU A 65 13.30 3.86 -1.68
N GLN A 66 14.63 3.72 -1.74
CA GLN A 66 15.43 2.76 -2.56
C GLN A 66 15.25 2.84 -4.08
N VAL A 67 14.02 2.82 -4.56
CA VAL A 67 13.65 2.98 -5.95
C VAL A 67 12.76 4.20 -6.12
N PRO A 68 12.96 4.97 -7.18
CA PRO A 68 13.86 4.66 -8.28
C PRO A 68 15.31 5.08 -7.93
N GLN A 69 16.31 4.26 -8.31
CA GLN A 69 17.69 4.47 -7.89
C GLN A 69 18.30 5.73 -8.52
N ASN A 70 18.98 6.54 -7.70
CA ASN A 70 19.65 7.76 -8.15
C ASN A 70 20.91 7.51 -8.98
N THR A 71 21.45 6.29 -8.95
CA THR A 71 22.69 5.92 -9.65
C THR A 71 22.47 5.48 -11.10
N ILE A 72 21.22 5.33 -11.53
CA ILE A 72 20.88 4.88 -12.88
C ILE A 72 20.62 6.11 -13.76
N GLU A 73 21.42 6.27 -14.83
CA GLU A 73 21.09 7.20 -15.91
C GLU A 73 19.78 6.76 -16.58
N ARG A 74 18.79 7.65 -16.60
CA ARG A 74 17.49 7.37 -17.19
C ARG A 74 17.35 8.13 -18.50
N SER A 75 16.76 7.48 -19.50
CA SER A 75 16.41 8.11 -20.77
C SER A 75 15.40 9.25 -20.60
N SER A 76 14.67 9.28 -19.49
CA SER A 76 13.70 10.32 -19.16
C SER A 76 13.84 10.71 -17.68
N PRO A 77 13.70 12.00 -17.35
CA PRO A 77 13.82 12.47 -15.97
C PRO A 77 12.70 11.87 -15.10
N TRP A 78 13.01 11.62 -13.84
CA TRP A 78 12.00 11.21 -12.88
C TRP A 78 11.05 12.36 -12.57
N THR A 79 9.75 12.14 -12.74
CA THR A 79 8.71 13.16 -12.58
C THR A 79 7.99 13.08 -11.23
N GLY A 80 8.43 12.21 -10.33
CA GLY A 80 7.78 12.00 -9.03
C GLY A 80 6.50 11.18 -9.12
N LEU A 81 5.71 11.23 -8.04
CA LEU A 81 4.41 10.58 -7.97
C LEU A 81 3.30 11.60 -8.25
N LYS A 82 2.30 11.18 -9.05
CA LYS A 82 1.09 11.96 -9.33
C LYS A 82 -0.13 11.16 -8.93
N CYS A 83 -1.21 11.84 -8.56
CA CYS A 83 -2.45 11.18 -8.17
C CYS A 83 -3.02 10.45 -9.40
N ALA A 84 -3.03 9.12 -9.34
CA ALA A 84 -3.50 8.25 -10.40
C ALA A 84 -4.99 7.95 -10.28
N LYS A 85 -5.48 7.78 -9.04
CA LYS A 85 -6.88 7.46 -8.75
C LYS A 85 -7.31 8.01 -7.41
N GLU A 86 -8.56 8.49 -7.37
CA GLU A 86 -9.34 8.62 -6.15
C GLU A 86 -10.35 7.48 -6.11
N LEU A 87 -10.43 6.78 -4.99
CA LEU A 87 -11.25 5.58 -4.84
C LEU A 87 -12.14 5.72 -3.61
N ASN A 88 -13.41 5.38 -3.76
CA ASN A 88 -14.33 5.21 -2.65
C ASN A 88 -14.77 3.75 -2.62
N LEU A 89 -14.46 3.06 -1.53
CA LEU A 89 -14.77 1.65 -1.33
C LEU A 89 -15.72 1.52 -0.14
N MET A 90 -16.60 0.52 -0.19
CA MET A 90 -17.40 0.12 0.97
C MET A 90 -16.73 -1.08 1.63
N GLY A 91 -16.47 -0.97 2.93
CA GLY A 91 -15.94 -2.07 3.71
C GLY A 91 -16.94 -3.22 3.82
N ASN A 92 -16.40 -4.44 3.87
CA ASN A 92 -17.17 -5.67 4.10
C ASN A 92 -16.74 -6.24 5.46
N TYR A 93 -16.53 -7.54 5.62
CA TYR A 93 -15.98 -8.04 6.87
C TYR A 93 -14.50 -7.64 7.03
N SER A 94 -14.08 -7.30 8.25
CA SER A 94 -12.68 -6.91 8.54
C SER A 94 -11.65 -8.01 8.20
N SER A 95 -12.14 -9.25 8.06
CA SER A 95 -11.39 -10.44 7.64
C SER A 95 -11.37 -10.67 6.13
N LEU A 96 -12.07 -9.86 5.33
CA LEU A 96 -12.15 -9.99 3.88
C LEU A 96 -11.51 -8.79 3.18
N THR A 97 -10.84 -9.07 2.07
CA THR A 97 -10.30 -8.05 1.17
C THR A 97 -11.37 -7.63 0.17
N VAL A 98 -11.77 -6.36 0.22
CA VAL A 98 -12.88 -5.83 -0.61
C VAL A 98 -12.47 -5.56 -2.04
N ALA A 99 -11.24 -5.09 -2.25
CA ALA A 99 -10.68 -4.80 -3.56
C ALA A 99 -9.15 -4.83 -3.50
N ASP A 100 -8.53 -5.00 -4.67
CA ASP A 100 -7.09 -4.83 -4.86
C ASP A 100 -6.80 -3.56 -5.66
N ILE A 101 -5.86 -2.77 -5.19
CA ILE A 101 -5.24 -1.67 -5.93
C ILE A 101 -3.98 -2.23 -6.58
N VAL A 102 -4.02 -2.41 -7.90
CA VAL A 102 -2.93 -3.04 -8.67
C VAL A 102 -1.96 -1.97 -9.16
N PHE A 103 -0.67 -2.18 -8.89
CA PHE A 103 0.45 -1.40 -9.42
C PHE A 103 1.17 -2.27 -10.46
N GLY A 104 1.02 -1.94 -11.75
CA GLY A 104 1.55 -2.69 -12.88
C GLY A 104 3.04 -3.02 -12.70
N SER A 105 3.40 -4.28 -12.92
CA SER A 105 4.76 -4.82 -12.78
C SER A 105 5.38 -4.77 -11.37
N ILE A 106 4.73 -4.17 -10.39
CA ILE A 106 5.22 -4.04 -9.00
C ILE A 106 4.51 -5.04 -8.08
N GLY A 107 3.18 -5.12 -8.18
CA GLY A 107 2.35 -5.93 -7.29
C GLY A 107 0.95 -5.36 -7.11
N TRP A 108 0.30 -5.67 -5.99
CA TRP A 108 -0.99 -5.07 -5.63
C TRP A 108 -1.15 -4.90 -4.13
N ILE A 109 -2.10 -4.07 -3.74
CA ILE A 109 -2.45 -3.80 -2.35
C ILE A 109 -3.92 -4.14 -2.14
N GLY A 110 -4.16 -5.19 -1.36
CA GLY A 110 -5.51 -5.55 -0.92
C GLY A 110 -5.98 -4.63 0.18
N VAL A 111 -7.23 -4.15 0.08
CA VAL A 111 -7.86 -3.28 1.08
C VAL A 111 -8.86 -4.10 1.90
N ASN A 112 -8.72 -4.09 3.22
CA ASN A 112 -9.72 -4.64 4.14
C ASN A 112 -10.27 -3.51 5.03
N GLY A 113 -11.58 -3.38 5.07
CA GLY A 113 -12.28 -2.47 5.97
C GLY A 113 -13.45 -3.16 6.69
N ASN A 114 -13.98 -2.49 7.71
CA ASN A 114 -15.12 -2.96 8.48
C ASN A 114 -16.43 -2.76 7.70
N LYS A 115 -17.43 -3.56 8.04
CA LYS A 115 -18.67 -3.64 7.27
C LYS A 115 -19.41 -2.32 7.34
N ASP A 116 -19.96 -1.88 6.22
CA ASP A 116 -20.79 -0.68 6.13
C ASP A 116 -20.03 0.61 6.48
N HIS A 117 -18.70 0.60 6.38
CA HIS A 117 -17.86 1.79 6.54
C HIS A 117 -17.24 2.19 5.22
N GLU A 118 -17.43 3.45 4.84
CA GLU A 118 -16.80 4.06 3.67
C GLU A 118 -15.29 4.24 3.89
N ILE A 119 -14.54 4.03 2.81
CA ILE A 119 -13.09 4.12 2.76
C ILE A 119 -12.72 4.96 1.54
N SER A 120 -12.23 6.17 1.76
CA SER A 120 -11.74 7.04 0.69
C SER A 120 -10.22 6.98 0.60
N LEU A 121 -9.70 6.63 -0.57
CA LEU A 121 -8.26 6.48 -0.83
C LEU A 121 -7.82 7.35 -2.00
N ARG A 122 -6.60 7.90 -1.90
CA ARG A 122 -5.87 8.43 -3.07
C ARG A 122 -4.68 7.54 -3.36
N VAL A 123 -4.53 7.16 -4.62
CA VAL A 123 -3.45 6.31 -5.09
C VAL A 123 -2.56 7.11 -6.01
N TRP A 124 -1.27 7.10 -5.73
CA TRP A 124 -0.26 7.84 -6.46
C TRP A 124 0.73 6.89 -7.11
N SER A 125 1.10 7.20 -8.34
CA SER A 125 2.07 6.44 -9.11
C SER A 125 2.86 7.35 -10.05
N PRO A 126 3.97 6.87 -10.62
CA PRO A 126 4.73 7.62 -11.61
C PRO A 126 3.84 8.00 -12.79
N ASP A 127 3.86 9.29 -13.13
CA ASP A 127 3.04 9.87 -14.20
C ASP A 127 1.54 9.57 -14.14
N ALA A 128 1.00 9.22 -12.97
CA ALA A 128 -0.39 8.82 -12.78
C ALA A 128 -0.80 7.58 -13.61
N GLN A 129 0.16 6.72 -13.96
CA GLN A 129 -0.07 5.53 -14.81
C GLN A 129 0.14 4.21 -14.08
N GLY A 130 -0.27 3.12 -14.72
CA GLY A 130 0.00 1.76 -14.25
C GLY A 130 -0.79 1.34 -13.00
N VAL A 131 -1.82 2.09 -12.62
CA VAL A 131 -2.70 1.75 -11.48
C VAL A 131 -4.07 1.30 -11.98
N SER A 132 -4.56 0.17 -11.49
CA SER A 132 -5.95 -0.27 -11.72
C SER A 132 -6.62 -0.74 -10.42
N LEU A 133 -7.96 -0.72 -10.42
CA LEU A 133 -8.76 -1.32 -9.35
C LEU A 133 -9.22 -2.69 -9.82
N ARG A 134 -9.08 -3.70 -8.97
CA ARG A 134 -9.65 -5.04 -9.19
C ARG A 134 -10.63 -5.35 -8.07
N GLN A 135 -11.89 -5.58 -8.46
CA GLN A 135 -12.99 -5.91 -7.56
C GLN A 135 -13.88 -6.98 -8.24
N PRO A 136 -14.12 -8.15 -7.62
CA PRO A 136 -13.66 -8.56 -6.30
C PRO A 136 -12.13 -8.75 -6.22
N ALA A 137 -11.59 -8.73 -5.00
CA ALA A 137 -10.16 -8.96 -4.77
C ALA A 137 -9.74 -10.39 -5.16
N LEU A 138 -8.50 -10.55 -5.62
CA LEU A 138 -7.96 -11.87 -6.03
C LEU A 138 -7.82 -12.82 -4.84
N LEU A 139 -7.45 -12.29 -3.67
CA LEU A 139 -7.29 -13.06 -2.43
C LEU A 139 -8.22 -12.49 -1.37
N GLU A 140 -9.52 -12.71 -1.54
CA GLU A 140 -10.55 -12.24 -0.61
C GLU A 140 -10.29 -12.66 0.85
N GLU A 141 -9.85 -13.91 1.06
CA GLU A 141 -9.50 -14.48 2.38
C GLU A 141 -8.01 -14.26 2.76
N GLY A 142 -7.32 -13.33 2.08
CA GLY A 142 -5.89 -13.04 2.29
C GLY A 142 -5.55 -12.60 3.73
N PHE A 143 -6.55 -12.23 4.52
CA PHE A 143 -6.41 -11.91 5.94
C PHE A 143 -5.73 -13.00 6.77
N ARG A 144 -5.89 -14.27 6.38
CA ARG A 144 -5.25 -15.43 7.05
C ARG A 144 -3.74 -15.48 6.87
N LEU A 145 -3.20 -14.75 5.89
CA LEU A 145 -1.76 -14.70 5.59
C LEU A 145 -1.00 -13.68 6.45
N ARG A 146 -1.69 -12.88 7.28
CA ARG A 146 -1.03 -11.90 8.16
C ARG A 146 -0.33 -12.58 9.35
N GLY A 147 0.79 -12.03 9.79
CA GLY A 147 1.35 -12.38 11.10
C GLY A 147 0.72 -11.56 12.23
N LYS A 148 1.21 -11.77 13.46
CA LYS A 148 0.79 -10.96 14.62
C LYS A 148 1.18 -9.49 14.42
N ARG A 149 0.36 -8.58 14.93
CA ARG A 149 0.68 -7.14 14.95
C ARG A 149 1.97 -6.90 15.75
N ILE A 150 2.83 -6.01 15.25
CA ILE A 150 4.02 -5.58 15.97
C ILE A 150 3.57 -4.56 17.03
N ARG A 151 4.02 -4.75 18.27
CA ARG A 151 3.67 -3.88 19.39
C ARG A 151 4.09 -2.44 19.06
N ASP A 152 3.22 -1.49 19.36
CA ASP A 152 3.44 -0.06 19.17
C ASP A 152 3.75 0.34 17.71
N SER A 153 3.29 -0.46 16.75
CA SER A 153 3.45 -0.22 15.31
C SER A 153 2.15 -0.41 14.53
N VAL A 154 2.10 0.21 13.35
CA VAL A 154 1.09 -0.04 12.31
C VAL A 154 1.36 -1.35 11.56
N ALA A 155 2.58 -1.86 11.58
CA ALA A 155 2.97 -3.04 10.82
C ALA A 155 2.64 -4.37 11.54
N HIS A 156 2.47 -5.43 10.76
CA HIS A 156 2.41 -6.81 11.24
C HIS A 156 3.69 -7.56 10.89
N LYS A 157 4.00 -8.59 11.68
CA LYS A 157 5.01 -9.57 11.30
C LYS A 157 4.59 -10.26 10.00
N ILE A 158 5.57 -10.66 9.19
CA ILE A 158 5.32 -11.47 8.00
C ILE A 158 4.73 -12.81 8.47
N GLY A 159 3.55 -13.16 7.96
CA GLY A 159 2.89 -14.42 8.28
C GLY A 159 3.63 -15.63 7.70
N LYS A 160 3.45 -16.77 8.35
CA LYS A 160 3.82 -18.07 7.78
C LYS A 160 2.64 -18.51 6.92
N ALA A 161 2.83 -18.75 5.62
CA ALA A 161 1.84 -19.53 4.90
C ALA A 161 2.15 -21.00 5.16
N PHE A 162 1.18 -21.71 5.67
CA PHE A 162 1.27 -23.16 5.81
C PHE A 162 0.58 -23.76 4.59
N ILE A 163 1.33 -24.49 3.77
CA ILE A 163 0.75 -25.46 2.86
C ILE A 163 0.62 -26.73 3.70
N LYS A 164 -0.61 -27.16 3.95
CA LYS A 164 -0.83 -28.53 4.43
C LYS A 164 -0.48 -29.43 3.24
N GLN A 165 0.65 -30.13 3.32
CA GLN A 165 0.93 -31.24 2.41
C GLN A 165 -0.06 -32.36 2.67
#